data_AF-A0A968A6Z7-F1
#
_entry.id   AF-A0A968A6Z7-F1
#
_cell.length_a   1.000
_cell.length_b   1.000
_cell.length_c   1.000
_cell.angle_alpha   90.00
_cell.angle_beta   90.00
_cell.angle_gamma   90.00
#
_symmetry.space_group_name_H-M   'P 1'
#
loop_
_entity.id
_entity.type
_entity.pdbx_description
1 polymer ?
#
loop_
_entity_poly.entity_id
_entity_poly.type
_entity_poly.pdbx_seq_one_letter_code
_entity_poly.pdbx_strand_id
1 'polypeptide(L)'
;YTNPYHTRNGVSRGLKAYYRTTDAAAANIAEYTTDIYGGSVSYGIPLTEYNRASASLGYEDTRINPTANTPANFLEYLDANSSRFDLYTFASSWSHDTRNRAIFADQGTFLSLSLDSSLPGSGIEYYKIGIRGLRFTPVNESLTLLTKSELGYGGSYGDTTELPFFEHYFAGGTQTVR
;
A
#
# COMPACT_ATOMS: atom_id res chain seq x y z
N TYR A 1 -10.01 13.44 -7.33
CA TYR A 1 -10.26 13.77 -8.75
C TYR A 1 -9.30 12.99 -9.63
N THR A 2 -9.75 12.44 -10.75
CA THR A 2 -8.89 11.72 -11.70
C THR A 2 -9.18 12.18 -13.11
N ASN A 3 -8.16 12.63 -13.83
CA ASN A 3 -8.20 12.86 -15.27
C ASN A 3 -7.60 11.64 -15.97
N PRO A 4 -8.40 10.78 -16.63
CA PRO A 4 -7.89 9.59 -17.30
C PRO A 4 -7.07 9.88 -18.57
N TYR A 5 -7.25 11.07 -19.18
CA TYR A 5 -6.57 11.48 -20.41
C TYR A 5 -5.88 12.83 -20.19
N HIS A 6 -4.96 12.87 -19.22
CA HIS A 6 -4.16 14.06 -18.99
C HIS A 6 -3.23 14.35 -20.18
N THR A 7 -2.79 13.30 -20.88
CA THR A 7 -2.13 13.41 -22.19
C THR A 7 -2.90 12.64 -23.26
N ARG A 8 -2.66 12.96 -24.54
CA ARG A 8 -3.24 12.24 -25.69
C ARG A 8 -2.89 10.74 -25.71
N ASN A 9 -1.78 10.35 -25.08
CA ASN A 9 -1.29 8.98 -25.04
C ASN A 9 -1.90 8.15 -23.89
N GLY A 10 -2.97 8.62 -23.24
CA GLY A 10 -3.66 7.88 -22.18
C GLY A 10 -2.99 7.94 -20.82
N VAL A 11 -2.05 8.86 -20.60
CA VAL A 11 -1.51 9.09 -19.26
C VAL A 11 -2.60 9.72 -18.40
N SER A 12 -2.89 9.07 -17.29
CA SER A 12 -3.85 9.54 -16.29
C SER A 12 -3.16 10.37 -15.21
N ARG A 13 -3.85 11.38 -14.68
CA ARG A 13 -3.42 12.19 -13.53
C ARG A 13 -4.48 12.17 -12.42
N GLY A 14 -4.09 11.78 -11.23
CA GLY A 14 -4.92 11.78 -10.03
C GLY A 14 -4.53 12.89 -9.06
N LEU A 15 -5.53 13.48 -8.42
CA LEU A 15 -5.40 14.31 -7.23
C LEU A 15 -6.26 13.69 -6.14
N LYS A 16 -5.65 13.34 -5.01
CA LYS A 16 -6.33 12.72 -3.86
C LYS A 16 -6.16 13.64 -2.66
N ALA A 17 -7.22 13.81 -1.90
CA ALA A 17 -7.20 14.34 -0.54
C ALA A 17 -8.02 13.36 0.32
N TYR A 18 -7.57 13.07 1.52
CA TYR A 18 -8.21 12.08 2.38
C TYR A 18 -7.99 12.40 3.84
N TYR A 19 -8.95 11.92 4.64
CA TYR A 19 -8.86 11.77 6.08
C TYR A 19 -9.26 10.32 6.38
N ARG A 20 -8.44 9.60 7.15
CA ARG A 20 -8.66 8.21 7.52
C ARG A 20 -8.38 8.03 9.00
N THR A 21 -9.35 7.46 9.71
CA THR A 21 -9.16 6.94 11.07
C THR A 21 -9.14 5.43 11.00
N THR A 22 -8.12 4.81 11.59
CA THR A 22 -8.00 3.35 11.71
C THR A 22 -8.02 2.97 13.18
N ASP A 23 -8.91 2.04 13.55
CA ASP A 23 -8.92 1.41 14.86
C ASP A 23 -8.19 0.06 14.77
N ALA A 24 -7.01 -0.02 15.37
CA ALA A 24 -6.18 -1.22 15.35
C ALA A 24 -6.71 -2.33 16.29
N ALA A 25 -7.55 -1.97 17.27
CA ALA A 25 -8.20 -2.93 18.16
C ALA A 25 -9.25 -3.75 17.39
N ALA A 26 -10.03 -3.08 16.53
CA ALA A 26 -11.01 -3.71 15.66
C ALA A 26 -10.39 -4.67 14.63
N ALA A 27 -9.09 -4.53 14.37
CA ALA A 27 -8.31 -5.41 13.49
C ALA A 27 -7.61 -6.56 14.23
N ASN A 28 -7.84 -6.74 15.54
CA ASN A 28 -7.16 -7.73 16.40
C ASN A 28 -5.61 -7.60 16.38
N ILE A 29 -5.08 -6.39 16.27
CA ILE A 29 -3.63 -6.14 16.25
C ILE A 29 -3.16 -5.73 17.65
N ALA A 30 -3.43 -4.48 18.03
CA ALA A 30 -3.08 -3.86 19.30
C ALA A 30 -4.00 -2.65 19.50
N GLU A 31 -4.22 -2.25 20.76
CA GLU A 31 -5.18 -1.18 21.05
C GLU A 31 -4.54 0.19 20.86
N TYR A 32 -4.75 0.79 19.69
CA TYR A 32 -4.44 2.19 19.39
C TYR A 32 -5.30 2.66 18.21
N THR A 33 -5.44 3.97 18.05
CA THR A 33 -6.08 4.56 16.87
C THR A 33 -5.09 5.42 16.10
N THR A 34 -5.25 5.48 14.78
CA THR A 34 -4.43 6.32 13.91
C THR A 34 -5.33 7.24 13.09
N ASP A 35 -5.09 8.55 13.19
CA ASP A 35 -5.71 9.56 12.33
C ASP A 35 -4.69 10.01 11.30
N ILE A 36 -5.05 9.91 10.03
CA ILE A 36 -4.19 10.29 8.91
C ILE A 36 -4.96 11.27 8.04
N TYR A 37 -4.40 12.45 7.83
CA TYR A 37 -4.87 13.35 6.78
C TYR A 37 -3.76 13.58 5.78
N GLY A 38 -4.11 13.65 4.50
CA GLY A 38 -3.10 13.74 3.47
C GLY A 38 -3.65 14.10 2.11
N GLY A 39 -2.71 14.38 1.22
CA GLY A 39 -2.97 14.68 -0.16
C GLY A 39 -1.88 14.15 -1.07
N SER A 40 -2.24 13.75 -2.27
CA SER A 40 -1.27 13.24 -3.24
C SER A 40 -1.64 13.56 -4.68
N VAL A 41 -0.60 13.63 -5.51
CA VAL A 41 -0.66 13.72 -6.96
C VAL A 41 -0.09 12.45 -7.53
N SER A 42 -0.84 11.79 -8.41
CA SER A 42 -0.42 10.54 -9.05
C SER A 42 -0.51 10.60 -10.56
N TYR A 43 0.35 9.84 -11.22
CA TYR A 43 0.33 9.61 -12.65
C TYR A 43 0.29 8.11 -12.93
N GLY A 44 -0.58 7.71 -13.84
CA GLY A 44 -0.66 6.33 -14.34
C GLY A 44 -0.37 6.31 -15.84
N ILE A 45 0.65 5.55 -16.22
CA ILE A 45 1.21 5.51 -17.56
C ILE A 45 0.92 4.13 -18.17
N PRO A 46 0.07 4.03 -19.20
CA PRO A 46 -0.05 2.81 -19.98
C PRO A 46 1.25 2.63 -20.78
N LEU A 47 1.94 1.51 -20.56
CA LEU A 47 3.18 1.18 -21.28
C LEU A 47 2.86 0.31 -22.50
N THR A 48 1.99 -0.68 -22.31
CA THR A 48 1.42 -1.52 -23.38
C THR A 48 -0.04 -1.87 -23.02
N GLU A 49 -0.72 -2.68 -23.84
CA GLU A 49 -2.07 -3.20 -23.55
C GLU A 49 -2.12 -4.06 -22.29
N TYR A 50 -1.00 -4.65 -21.88
CA TYR A 50 -0.88 -5.49 -20.69
C TYR A 50 -0.10 -4.83 -19.56
N ASN A 51 0.69 -3.79 -19.83
CA ASN A 51 1.61 -3.21 -18.86
C ASN A 51 1.21 -1.78 -18.48
N ARG A 52 1.15 -1.50 -17.17
CA ARG A 52 0.90 -0.17 -16.64
C ARG A 52 1.85 0.14 -15.49
N ALA A 53 2.46 1.32 -15.55
CA ALA A 53 3.22 1.88 -14.44
C ALA A 53 2.44 3.04 -13.81
N SER A 54 2.74 3.35 -12.55
CA SER A 54 2.28 4.57 -11.90
C SER A 54 3.27 5.06 -10.88
N ALA A 55 3.25 6.36 -10.66
CA ALA A 55 4.01 7.04 -9.61
C ALA A 55 3.10 8.04 -8.89
N SER A 56 3.33 8.26 -7.61
CA SER A 56 2.58 9.17 -6.76
C SER A 56 3.53 9.87 -5.81
N LEU A 57 3.31 11.17 -5.62
CA LEU A 57 3.96 11.97 -4.58
C LEU A 57 2.87 12.57 -3.69
N GLY A 58 3.11 12.60 -2.39
CA GLY A 58 2.14 13.09 -1.43
C GLY A 58 2.75 13.66 -0.17
N TYR A 59 1.86 14.18 0.66
CA TYR A 59 2.12 14.58 2.02
C TYR A 59 1.05 13.95 2.90
N GLU A 60 1.48 13.38 4.03
CA GLU A 60 0.63 12.80 5.06
C GLU A 60 1.03 13.33 6.43
N ASP A 61 0.05 13.69 7.23
CA ASP A 61 0.20 13.88 8.67
C ASP A 61 -0.46 12.70 9.35
N THR A 62 0.35 11.96 10.09
CA THR A 62 -0.05 10.75 10.79
C THR A 62 -0.01 11.02 12.28
N ARG A 63 -1.16 10.90 12.93
CA ARG A 63 -1.32 11.01 14.37
C ARG A 63 -1.72 9.68 14.97
N ILE A 64 -1.03 9.29 16.03
CA ILE A 64 -1.29 8.07 16.78
C ILE A 64 -1.91 8.49 18.11
N ASN A 65 -3.11 8.00 18.39
CA ASN A 65 -3.76 8.23 19.67
C ASN A 65 -3.77 6.91 20.45
N PRO A 66 -2.90 6.78 21.47
CA PRO A 66 -2.91 5.63 22.36
C PRO A 66 -4.20 5.60 23.21
N THR A 67 -4.62 4.41 23.59
CA THR A 67 -5.73 4.15 24.51
C THR A 67 -5.20 3.62 25.86
N ALA A 68 -6.10 3.40 26.82
CA ALA A 68 -5.74 2.88 28.14
C ALA A 68 -5.08 1.49 28.10
N ASN A 69 -5.30 0.70 27.05
CA ASN A 69 -4.74 -0.64 26.90
C ASN A 69 -3.66 -0.71 25.80
N THR A 70 -3.13 0.43 25.34
CA THR A 70 -1.99 0.40 24.41
C THR A 70 -0.81 -0.34 25.04
N PRO A 71 -0.17 -1.29 24.33
CA PRO A 71 0.99 -2.02 24.83
C PRO A 71 2.12 -1.08 25.30
N ALA A 72 2.77 -1.43 26.41
CA ALA A 72 3.80 -0.58 27.03
C ALA A 72 4.97 -0.26 26.09
N ASN A 73 5.38 -1.22 25.24
CA ASN A 73 6.44 -1.01 24.25
C ASN A 73 6.05 0.01 23.16
N PHE A 74 4.76 0.17 22.86
CA PHE A 74 4.30 1.19 21.91
C PHE A 74 4.25 2.57 22.57
N LEU A 75 3.83 2.64 23.84
CA LEU A 75 3.89 3.89 24.61
C LEU A 75 5.33 4.39 24.74
N GLU A 76 6.28 3.51 25.06
CA GLU A 76 7.70 3.84 25.14
C GLU A 76 8.25 4.39 23.81
N TYR A 77 7.86 3.79 22.69
CA TYR A 77 8.23 4.30 21.36
C TYR A 77 7.67 5.70 21.10
N LEU A 78 6.40 5.95 21.44
CA LEU A 78 5.74 7.24 21.24
C LEU A 78 6.34 8.33 22.13
N ASP A 79 6.70 8.00 23.38
CA ASP A 79 7.34 8.91 24.32
C ASP A 79 8.78 9.27 23.89
N ALA A 80 9.50 8.32 23.29
CA ALA A 80 10.87 8.52 22.82
C ALA A 80 10.96 9.28 21.47
N ASN A 81 9.96 9.15 20.61
CA ASN A 81 9.97 9.74 19.27
C ASN A 81 8.97 10.90 19.14
N SER A 82 7.70 10.55 18.90
CA SER A 82 6.56 11.45 18.78
C SER A 82 5.29 10.61 18.60
N SER A 83 4.13 11.23 18.80
CA SER A 83 2.82 10.67 18.41
C SER A 83 2.25 11.30 17.14
N ARG A 84 2.97 12.23 16.52
CA ARG A 84 2.60 12.90 15.27
C ARG A 84 3.80 12.97 14.33
N PHE A 85 3.56 12.63 13.07
CA PHE A 85 4.60 12.54 12.05
C PHE A 85 4.14 13.16 10.73
N ASP A 86 4.97 14.03 10.19
CA ASP A 86 4.80 14.63 8.87
C ASP A 86 5.62 13.85 7.84
N LEU A 87 4.96 13.27 6.83
CA LEU A 87 5.57 12.37 5.86
C LEU A 87 5.43 12.93 4.45
N TYR A 88 6.54 13.04 3.74
CA TYR A 88 6.55 13.21 2.29
C TYR A 88 6.59 11.83 1.66
N THR A 89 5.53 11.43 0.94
CA THR A 89 5.40 10.06 0.46
C THR A 89 5.70 9.96 -1.03
N PHE A 90 6.36 8.87 -1.41
CA PHE A 90 6.57 8.43 -2.77
C PHE A 90 6.07 7.00 -2.92
N ALA A 91 5.17 6.79 -3.88
CA ALA A 91 4.70 5.46 -4.24
C ALA A 91 4.90 5.23 -5.73
N SER A 92 5.35 4.03 -6.09
CA SER A 92 5.53 3.59 -7.46
C SER A 92 4.98 2.17 -7.60
N SER A 93 4.35 1.88 -8.72
CA SER A 93 3.93 0.51 -9.00
C SER A 93 3.98 0.19 -10.48
N TRP A 94 4.26 -1.06 -10.77
CA TRP A 94 4.16 -1.64 -12.10
C TRP A 94 3.25 -2.85 -12.05
N SER A 95 2.41 -3.01 -13.07
CA SER A 95 1.51 -4.14 -13.21
C SER A 95 1.54 -4.69 -14.63
N HIS A 96 1.45 -6.01 -14.72
CA HIS A 96 1.32 -6.78 -15.94
C HIS A 96 0.06 -7.65 -15.83
N ASP A 97 -0.91 -7.43 -16.70
CA ASP A 97 -2.20 -8.13 -16.70
C ASP A 97 -2.48 -8.74 -18.07
N THR A 98 -2.44 -10.06 -18.15
CA THR A 98 -2.78 -10.86 -19.34
C THR A 98 -4.05 -11.68 -19.12
N ARG A 99 -4.81 -11.38 -18.07
CA ARG A 99 -6.08 -12.07 -17.82
C ARG A 99 -7.04 -11.78 -18.97
N ASN A 100 -7.69 -12.82 -19.44
CA ASN A 100 -8.61 -12.71 -20.57
C ASN A 100 -9.88 -11.90 -20.26
N ARG A 101 -10.24 -11.76 -18.98
CA ARG A 101 -11.37 -10.94 -18.52
C ARG A 101 -11.12 -10.41 -17.11
N ALA A 102 -11.70 -9.24 -16.81
CA ALA A 102 -11.49 -8.58 -15.52
C ALA A 102 -12.19 -9.28 -14.35
N ILE A 103 -13.35 -9.89 -14.60
CA ILE A 103 -14.19 -10.57 -13.60
C ILE A 103 -14.28 -12.05 -13.99
N PHE A 104 -14.03 -12.94 -13.02
CA PHE A 104 -14.00 -14.40 -13.23
C PHE A 104 -13.09 -14.83 -14.38
N ALA A 105 -11.84 -14.38 -14.36
CA ALA A 105 -10.81 -14.88 -15.28
C ALA A 105 -10.65 -16.40 -15.14
N ASP A 106 -10.48 -17.09 -16.26
CA ASP A 106 -10.20 -18.53 -16.35
C ASP A 106 -8.81 -18.80 -16.97
N GLN A 107 -8.18 -17.77 -17.55
CA GLN A 107 -6.85 -17.85 -18.13
C GLN A 107 -6.06 -16.54 -17.95
N GLY A 108 -4.75 -16.68 -17.77
CA GLY A 108 -3.79 -15.59 -17.82
C GLY A 108 -3.14 -15.28 -16.48
N THR A 109 -2.34 -14.22 -16.44
CA THR A 109 -1.58 -13.82 -15.25
C THR A 109 -1.85 -12.36 -14.92
N PHE A 110 -1.95 -12.06 -13.64
CA PHE A 110 -1.78 -10.72 -13.11
C PHE A 110 -0.55 -10.69 -12.20
N LEU A 111 0.39 -9.79 -12.45
CA LEU A 111 1.55 -9.53 -11.61
C LEU A 111 1.61 -8.04 -11.29
N SER A 112 1.85 -7.70 -10.03
CA SER A 112 2.03 -6.32 -9.58
C SER A 112 3.24 -6.24 -8.67
N LEU A 113 4.09 -5.25 -8.91
CA LEU A 113 5.18 -4.83 -8.04
C LEU A 113 4.86 -3.41 -7.55
N SER A 114 4.95 -3.17 -6.25
CA SER A 114 4.77 -1.84 -5.66
C SER A 114 5.95 -1.50 -4.75
N LEU A 115 6.27 -0.21 -4.71
CA LEU A 115 7.21 0.42 -3.80
C LEU A 115 6.49 1.61 -3.18
N ASP A 116 6.43 1.64 -1.86
CA ASP A 116 5.92 2.75 -1.06
C ASP A 116 7.05 3.21 -0.14
N SER A 117 7.31 4.51 -0.06
CA SER A 117 8.40 5.04 0.74
C SER A 117 8.08 6.44 1.24
N SER A 118 8.45 6.76 2.47
CA SER A 118 8.58 8.16 2.86
C SER A 118 9.93 8.68 2.37
N LEU A 119 10.01 9.95 1.98
CA LEU A 119 11.19 10.60 1.43
C LEU A 119 12.06 11.21 2.54
N PRO A 120 13.36 11.43 2.28
CA PRO A 120 14.25 12.06 3.24
C PRO A 120 13.73 13.41 3.76
N GLY A 121 13.89 13.65 5.07
CA GLY A 121 13.35 14.83 5.75
C GLY A 121 11.88 14.71 6.17
N SER A 122 11.29 13.53 6.03
CA SER A 122 10.04 13.15 6.70
C SER A 122 10.30 12.87 8.19
N GLY A 123 9.26 12.93 9.02
CA GLY A 123 9.35 12.56 10.44
C GLY A 123 9.70 11.08 10.66
N ILE A 124 9.53 10.25 9.63
CA ILE A 124 9.91 8.84 9.59
C ILE A 124 10.35 8.51 8.17
N GLU A 125 11.43 7.75 8.04
CA GLU A 125 12.03 7.31 6.80
C GLU A 125 11.91 5.77 6.68
N TYR A 126 11.08 5.32 5.75
CA TYR A 126 10.81 3.90 5.52
C TYR A 126 10.58 3.57 4.05
N TYR A 127 10.72 2.30 3.73
CA TYR A 127 10.31 1.74 2.44
C TYR A 127 9.59 0.42 2.61
N LYS A 128 8.70 0.13 1.67
CA LYS A 128 7.78 -1.00 1.64
C LYS A 128 7.69 -1.48 0.19
N ILE A 129 7.99 -2.75 -0.03
CA ILE A 129 7.96 -3.40 -1.33
C ILE A 129 6.90 -4.50 -1.29
N GLY A 130 5.99 -4.47 -2.25
CA GLY A 130 4.92 -5.46 -2.39
C GLY A 130 4.99 -6.18 -3.73
N ILE A 131 4.78 -7.50 -3.71
CA ILE A 131 4.62 -8.32 -4.90
C ILE A 131 3.29 -9.07 -4.79
N ARG A 132 2.42 -8.92 -5.78
CA ARG A 132 1.17 -9.67 -5.90
C ARG A 132 1.11 -10.42 -7.22
N GLY A 133 0.93 -11.73 -7.16
CA GLY A 133 0.78 -12.61 -8.30
C GLY A 133 -0.56 -13.37 -8.27
N LEU A 134 -1.24 -13.42 -9.41
CA LEU A 134 -2.38 -14.29 -9.67
C LEU A 134 -2.15 -15.01 -10.98
N ARG A 135 -2.28 -16.34 -11.00
CA ARG A 135 -2.19 -17.16 -12.22
C ARG A 135 -3.44 -18.03 -12.33
N PHE A 136 -4.14 -17.87 -13.44
CA PHE A 136 -5.28 -18.70 -13.82
C PHE A 136 -4.82 -19.69 -14.88
N THR A 137 -4.87 -20.98 -14.54
CA THR A 137 -4.46 -22.07 -15.42
C THR A 137 -5.68 -22.98 -15.67
N PRO A 138 -6.26 -22.97 -16.87
CA PRO A 138 -7.37 -23.86 -17.19
C PRO A 138 -6.86 -25.30 -17.21
N VAL A 139 -7.51 -26.18 -16.44
CA VAL A 139 -7.21 -27.62 -16.40
C VAL A 139 -8.08 -28.35 -17.42
N ASN A 140 -9.34 -27.92 -17.56
CA ASN A 140 -10.29 -28.35 -18.59
C ASN A 140 -11.33 -27.24 -18.83
N GLU A 141 -12.35 -27.49 -19.65
CA GLU A 141 -13.38 -26.50 -20.01
C GLU A 141 -14.22 -25.97 -18.84
N SER A 142 -14.27 -26.70 -17.71
CA SER A 142 -15.10 -26.37 -16.55
C SER A 142 -14.29 -26.08 -15.28
N LEU A 143 -12.99 -26.34 -15.28
CA LEU A 143 -12.12 -26.27 -14.10
C LEU A 143 -10.90 -25.41 -14.39
N THR A 144 -10.73 -24.36 -13.60
CA THR A 144 -9.53 -23.50 -13.60
C THR A 144 -8.86 -23.54 -12.24
N LEU A 145 -7.54 -23.73 -12.26
CA LEU A 145 -6.69 -23.58 -11.09
C LEU A 145 -6.29 -22.10 -10.92
N LEU A 146 -6.57 -21.54 -9.75
CA LEU A 146 -6.06 -20.22 -9.34
C LEU A 146 -4.90 -20.40 -8.37
N THR A 147 -3.74 -19.90 -8.75
CA THR A 147 -2.60 -19.72 -7.84
C THR A 147 -2.51 -18.25 -7.44
N LYS A 148 -2.51 -17.98 -6.13
CA LYS A 148 -2.32 -16.64 -5.56
C LYS A 148 -1.00 -16.58 -4.79
N SER A 149 -0.26 -15.50 -4.97
CA SER A 149 0.96 -15.21 -4.22
C SER A 149 0.98 -13.74 -3.80
N GLU A 150 1.37 -13.47 -2.57
CA GLU A 150 1.43 -12.13 -2.00
C GLU A 150 2.63 -12.08 -1.05
N LEU A 151 3.61 -11.22 -1.39
CA LEU A 151 4.85 -11.05 -0.65
C LEU A 151 5.02 -9.58 -0.33
N GLY A 152 5.40 -9.27 0.91
CA GLY A 152 5.68 -7.92 1.37
C GLY A 152 7.00 -7.90 2.13
N TYR A 153 7.82 -6.88 1.89
CA TYR A 153 9.04 -6.63 2.65
C TYR A 153 9.17 -5.13 2.90
N GLY A 154 9.58 -4.73 4.08
CA GLY A 154 9.76 -3.32 4.40
C GLY A 154 10.79 -3.13 5.51
N GLY A 155 11.33 -1.93 5.57
CA GLY A 155 12.32 -1.53 6.57
C GLY A 155 12.36 -0.01 6.71
N SER A 156 12.97 0.44 7.81
CA SER A 156 13.32 1.84 8.02
C SER A 156 14.68 2.15 7.40
N TYR A 157 14.97 3.43 7.19
CA TYR A 157 16.27 3.90 6.75
C TYR A 157 16.60 5.28 7.34
N GLY A 158 17.82 5.76 7.09
CA GLY A 158 18.29 7.07 7.55
C GLY A 158 18.28 7.19 9.06
N ASP A 159 17.67 8.26 9.57
CA ASP A 159 17.63 8.55 11.01
C ASP A 159 16.57 7.71 11.75
N THR A 160 15.73 6.98 11.02
CA THR A 160 14.72 6.09 11.61
C THR A 160 15.32 4.72 11.92
N THR A 161 15.57 4.47 13.21
CA THR A 161 16.25 3.27 13.70
C THR A 161 15.40 2.00 13.67
N GLU A 162 14.07 2.12 13.69
CA GLU A 162 13.14 0.99 13.63
C GLU A 162 11.89 1.34 12.81
N LEU A 163 11.37 0.38 12.02
CA LEU A 163 10.12 0.55 11.30
C LEU A 163 8.98 0.73 12.31
N PRO A 164 8.25 1.85 12.29
CA PRO A 164 7.21 2.09 13.28
C PRO A 164 6.12 1.02 13.21
N PHE A 165 5.61 0.63 14.39
CA PHE A 165 4.65 -0.46 14.54
C PHE A 165 3.37 -0.30 13.71
N PHE A 166 2.98 0.94 13.39
CA PHE A 166 1.81 1.24 12.57
C PHE A 166 2.05 1.11 11.06
N GLU A 167 3.30 0.94 10.62
CA GLU A 167 3.65 0.65 9.23
C GLU A 167 3.94 -0.83 8.96
N HIS A 168 3.84 -1.69 9.97
CA HIS A 168 4.06 -3.12 9.83
C HIS A 168 3.07 -3.76 8.85
N TYR A 169 3.54 -4.75 8.10
CA TYR A 169 2.66 -5.56 7.27
C TYR A 169 1.88 -6.54 8.16
N PHE A 170 0.56 -6.58 7.97
CA PHE A 170 -0.30 -7.59 8.59
C PHE A 170 -0.61 -8.70 7.58
N ALA A 171 -0.52 -9.95 8.01
CA ALA A 171 -0.92 -11.11 7.23
C ALA A 171 -2.04 -11.87 7.96
N GLY A 172 -3.28 -11.75 7.47
CA GLY A 172 -4.43 -12.53 7.95
C GLY A 172 -5.76 -11.90 7.53
N GLY A 173 -6.77 -12.73 7.22
CA GLY A 173 -8.12 -12.29 6.84
C GLY A 173 -8.56 -12.74 5.45
N THR A 174 -9.83 -12.52 5.13
CA THR A 174 -10.51 -13.07 3.93
C THR A 174 -9.87 -12.71 2.59
N GLN A 175 -8.98 -11.71 2.56
CA GLN A 175 -8.27 -11.22 1.38
C GLN A 175 -6.83 -11.72 1.24
N THR A 176 -6.19 -12.27 2.28
CA THR A 176 -4.78 -12.73 2.23
C THR A 176 -4.70 -14.24 2.25
N VAL A 177 -5.00 -14.87 3.39
CA VAL A 177 -4.91 -16.32 3.65
C VAL A 177 -6.19 -16.79 4.37
N ARG A 178 -6.77 -17.90 3.91
CA ARG A 178 -7.88 -18.62 4.55
C ARG A 178 -7.46 -20.05 4.86
#